data_AF-A0A162SY89-F1
#
_entry.id   AF-A0A162SY89-F1
#
_cell.length_a   1.000
_cell.length_b   1.000
_cell.length_c   1.000
_cell.angle_alpha   90.00
_cell.angle_beta   90.00
_cell.angle_gamma   90.00
#
_symmetry.space_group_name_H-M   'P 1'
#
loop_
_entity.id
_entity.type
_entity.pdbx_description
1 polymer ?
#
loop_
_entity_poly.entity_id
_entity_poly.type
_entity_poly.pdbx_seq_one_letter_code
_entity_poly.pdbx_strand_id
1 'polypeptide(L)' 'MKAEKMSRPNEGIKCVVNTCHYYMSGDHCSASQIEVQPKNAGNTQETDCATFIPEGQA' A
#
# COMPACT_ATOMS: atom_id res chain seq x y z
N MET A 1 9.74 -9.30 -2.25
CA MET A 1 8.70 -10.06 -2.99
C MET A 1 7.63 -9.06 -3.39
N LYS A 2 6.96 -9.21 -4.54
CA LYS A 2 5.84 -8.32 -4.91
C LYS A 2 4.57 -8.74 -4.16
N ALA A 3 3.79 -7.78 -3.68
CA ALA A 3 2.47 -8.05 -3.10
C ALA A 3 1.48 -8.46 -4.20
N GLU A 4 0.40 -9.14 -3.82
CA GLU A 4 -0.70 -9.51 -4.72
C GLU A 4 -1.95 -8.69 -4.35
N LYS A 5 -2.79 -8.36 -5.33
CA LYS A 5 -4.07 -7.68 -5.10
C LYS A 5 -5.14 -8.71 -4.71
N MET A 6 -5.67 -8.59 -3.51
CA MET A 6 -6.71 -9.46 -2.97
C MET A 6 -8.10 -8.96 -3.33
N SER A 7 -9.10 -9.85 -3.28
CA SER A 7 -10.52 -9.51 -3.45
C SER A 7 -11.19 -8.96 -2.17
N ARG A 8 -10.42 -8.78 -1.09
CA ARG A 8 -10.89 -8.30 0.22
C ARG A 8 -9.88 -7.31 0.82
N PRO A 9 -10.28 -6.48 1.79
CA PRO A 9 -9.35 -5.62 2.51
C PRO A 9 -8.26 -6.42 3.21
N ASN A 10 -7.05 -5.85 3.24
CA ASN A 10 -6.05 -6.14 4.25
C ASN A 10 -6.45 -5.39 5.52
N GLU A 11 -7.13 -6.11 6.41
CA GLU A 11 -7.71 -5.54 7.63
C GLU A 11 -6.67 -4.80 8.46
N GLY A 12 -7.01 -3.59 8.90
CA GLY A 12 -6.13 -2.72 9.67
C GLY A 12 -5.23 -1.80 8.84
N ILE A 13 -5.23 -1.91 7.50
CA ILE A 13 -4.47 -1.01 6.63
C ILE A 13 -5.41 -0.02 5.91
N LYS A 14 -5.25 1.26 6.23
CA LYS A 14 -5.91 2.36 5.52
C LYS A 14 -5.06 2.80 4.33
N CYS A 15 -5.63 2.79 3.12
CA CYS A 15 -5.02 3.32 1.92
C CYS A 15 -5.93 4.40 1.33
N VAL A 16 -5.52 5.68 1.45
CA VAL A 16 -6.25 6.83 0.89
C VAL A 16 -5.75 7.23 -0.50
N VAL A 17 -4.69 6.58 -0.98
CA VAL A 17 -4.05 6.87 -2.27
C VAL A 17 -4.86 6.17 -3.36
N ASN A 18 -5.90 6.82 -3.86
CA ASN A 18 -6.81 6.26 -4.86
C ASN A 18 -6.15 5.97 -6.23
N THR A 19 -4.92 6.43 -6.44
CA THR A 19 -4.07 6.10 -7.60
C THR A 19 -3.21 4.85 -7.38
N CYS A 20 -3.27 4.22 -6.20
CA CYS A 20 -2.58 2.97 -5.91
C CYS A 20 -3.35 1.80 -6.50
N HIS A 21 -2.68 0.88 -7.19
CA HIS A 21 -3.23 -0.36 -7.71
C HIS A 21 -3.95 -1.17 -6.62
N TYR A 22 -3.49 -1.09 -5.38
CA TYR A 22 -4.08 -1.82 -4.25
C TYR A 22 -5.21 -1.06 -3.54
N TYR A 23 -5.56 0.16 -3.98
CA TYR A 23 -6.68 0.89 -3.41
C TYR A 23 -7.99 0.10 -3.59
N MET A 24 -8.80 0.10 -2.53
CA MET A 24 -10.14 -0.45 -2.49
C MET A 24 -11.08 0.58 -1.86
N SER A 25 -12.32 0.64 -2.36
CA SER A 25 -13.35 1.55 -1.86
C SER A 25 -13.49 1.47 -0.34
N GLY A 26 -13.71 2.61 0.31
CA GLY A 26 -13.71 2.72 1.78
C GLY A 26 -12.34 3.00 2.40
N ASP A 27 -11.38 3.49 1.60
CA ASP A 27 -9.99 3.75 1.99
C ASP A 27 -9.27 2.50 2.50
N HIS A 28 -9.59 1.35 1.92
CA HIS A 28 -8.98 0.08 2.26
C HIS A 28 -7.79 -0.21 1.34
N CYS A 29 -6.75 -0.85 1.89
CA CYS A 29 -5.73 -1.49 1.08
C CYS A 29 -6.14 -2.93 0.77
N SER A 30 -5.96 -3.38 -0.47
CA SER A 30 -6.19 -4.77 -0.90
C SER A 30 -4.90 -5.53 -1.18
N ALA A 31 -3.73 -4.95 -0.88
CA ALA A 31 -2.45 -5.65 -1.01
C ALA A 31 -2.35 -6.79 0.02
N SER A 32 -1.89 -7.98 -0.38
CA SER A 32 -1.72 -9.13 0.51
C SER A 32 -0.78 -8.87 1.69
N GLN A 33 0.14 -7.93 1.52
CA GLN A 33 1.04 -7.39 2.54
C GLN A 33 1.46 -5.98 2.14
N ILE A 34 1.98 -5.20 3.09
CA ILE A 34 2.64 -3.93 2.78
C ILE A 34 4.09 -3.97 3.25
N GLU A 35 4.92 -3.19 2.59
CA GLU A 35 6.28 -2.88 2.98
C GLU A 35 6.40 -1.36 3.13
N VAL A 36 6.93 -0.93 4.28
CA VAL A 36 7.20 0.47 4.57
C VAL A 36 8.72 0.67 4.59
N GLN A 37 9.21 1.71 3.93
CA GLN A 37 10.65 1.99 3.77
C GLN A 37 10.96 3.47 4.02
N PRO A 38 12.22 3.83 4.31
CA PRO A 38 13.40 2.96 4.47
C PRO A 38 13.54 2.38 5.88
N LYS A 39 14.42 1.38 6.05
CA LYS A 39 14.68 0.67 7.31
C LYS A 39 15.08 1.59 8.48
N ASN A 40 15.76 2.69 8.19
CA ASN A 40 16.33 3.61 9.19
C ASN A 40 15.70 5.01 9.09
N ALA A 41 14.39 5.10 8.80
CA ALA A 41 13.68 6.37 8.77
C ALA A 41 13.78 7.08 10.13
N GLY A 42 14.24 8.33 10.14
CA GLY A 42 14.38 9.16 11.34
C GLY A 42 13.12 9.95 11.70
N ASN A 43 12.18 10.07 10.77
CA ASN A 43 10.90 10.76 10.93
C ASN A 43 9.84 10.16 10.00
N THR A 44 8.60 10.65 10.12
CA THR A 44 7.47 10.14 9.34
C THR A 44 7.47 10.60 7.88
N GLN A 45 8.13 11.72 7.55
CA GLN A 45 8.21 12.20 6.16
C GLN A 45 9.13 11.33 5.31
N GLU A 46 10.03 10.57 5.94
CA GLU A 46 10.90 9.61 5.26
C GLU A 46 10.21 8.26 5.00
N THR A 47 9.10 7.96 5.70
CA THR A 47 8.43 6.67 5.56
C THR A 47 7.43 6.66 4.41
N ASP A 48 7.65 5.78 3.45
CA ASP A 48 6.76 5.56 2.30
C ASP A 48 6.29 4.10 2.20
N CYS A 49 5.11 3.91 1.60
CA CYS A 49 4.62 2.59 1.23
C CYS A 49 5.37 2.10 -0.03
N ALA A 50 6.39 1.27 0.14
CA ALA A 50 7.15 0.66 -0.95
C ALA A 50 6.30 -0.34 -1.77
N THR A 51 5.13 -0.73 -1.26
CA THR A 51 4.14 -1.53 -1.99
C THR A 51 3.29 -0.69 -2.96
N PHE A 52 3.40 0.64 -2.94
CA PHE A 52 2.70 1.47 -3.91
C PHE A 52 3.07 1.09 -5.34
N ILE A 53 2.05 0.84 -6.16
CA ILE A 53 2.16 0.69 -7.60
C ILE A 53 1.08 1.60 -8.20
N PRO A 54 1.38 2.46 -9.18
CA PRO A 54 0.34 3.24 -9.84
C PRO A 54 -0.70 2.35 -10.51
N GLU A 55 -1.98 2.73 -10.43
CA GLU A 55 -3.05 2.04 -11.15
C GLU A 55 -2.73 1.98 -12.65
N GLY A 56 -2.91 0.80 -13.25
CA GLY A 56 -2.51 0.54 -14.65
C GLY A 56 -1.04 0.19 -14.88
N GLN A 57 -0.21 0.10 -13.82
CA GLN A 57 1.22 -0.28 -13.91
C GLN A 57 1.61 -1.53 -13.11
N ALA A 58 0.62 -2.31 -12.65
CA ALA A 58 0.82 -3.53 -11.88
C ALA A 58 1.09 -4.76 -12.76
#